data_AF-A0A7S2ZR59-F1
#
_entry.id   AF-A0A7S2ZR59-F1
#
_cell.length_a   1.000
_cell.length_b   1.000
_cell.length_c   1.000
_cell.angle_alpha   90.00
_cell.angle_beta   90.00
_cell.angle_gamma   90.00
#
_symmetry.space_group_name_H-M   'P 1'
#
loop_
_entity.id
_entity.type
_entity.pdbx_description
1 polymer ?
#
loop_
_entity_poly.entity_id
_entity_poly.type
_entity_poly.pdbx_seq_one_letter_code
_entity_poly.pdbx_strand_id
1 'polypeptide(L)'
;SQYPTPIIERGIALHKMIRLLTYSLGGEGYLSFMGNEFGHPEWIDFPREGNGFSYHHARRRWDLAHNEDLRYKFLFRFDAKMHKMASETPFCYPQAHQYVVTQTNEDMVIAFEKGNRLLFVFNFHTSNSYTGYRFGTWWGGKYKIALDSDALEFDGQGRVHHDVVHQTHEEWFNKRPYWLELYVPARTCQVYHCFEPDQKTVSCDCSPAHHSALYSSAGILMLLFCPFLNFPVKIDRDGIDREAAC
;
A
#
# COMPACT_ATOMS: atom_id res chain seq x y z
N SER A 1 -11.67 -4.60 -26.01
CA SER A 1 -10.38 -4.88 -25.35
C SER A 1 -10.29 -6.37 -25.08
N GLN A 2 -9.14 -6.99 -25.33
CA GLN A 2 -8.90 -8.37 -24.93
C GLN A 2 -8.61 -8.39 -23.44
N TYR A 3 -9.27 -9.26 -22.66
CA TYR A 3 -8.96 -9.44 -21.24
C TYR A 3 -7.49 -9.85 -21.07
N PRO A 4 -6.77 -9.31 -20.07
CA PRO A 4 -5.39 -9.72 -19.82
C PRO A 4 -5.34 -11.21 -19.48
N THR A 5 -4.21 -11.85 -19.75
CA THR A 5 -3.99 -13.19 -19.22
C THR A 5 -3.93 -13.14 -17.68
N PRO A 6 -4.26 -14.22 -16.97
CA PRO A 6 -4.20 -14.24 -15.50
C PRO A 6 -2.83 -13.88 -14.92
N ILE A 7 -1.76 -14.07 -15.70
CA ILE A 7 -0.40 -13.68 -15.32
C ILE A 7 -0.22 -12.16 -15.33
N ILE A 8 -0.67 -11.51 -16.41
CA ILE A 8 -0.57 -10.06 -16.55
C ILE A 8 -1.50 -9.35 -15.56
N GLU A 9 -2.73 -9.85 -15.39
CA GLU A 9 -3.67 -9.32 -14.40
C GLU A 9 -3.08 -9.35 -12.99
N ARG A 10 -2.50 -10.50 -12.59
CA ARG A 10 -1.80 -10.64 -11.31
C ARG A 10 -0.64 -9.65 -11.19
N GLY A 11 0.19 -9.54 -12.23
CA GLY A 11 1.35 -8.67 -12.24
C GLY A 11 0.98 -7.20 -12.04
N ILE A 12 -0.02 -6.72 -12.78
CA ILE A 12 -0.50 -5.33 -12.69
C ILE A 12 -1.11 -5.05 -11.32
N ALA A 13 -1.96 -5.95 -10.81
CA ALA A 13 -2.58 -5.80 -9.49
C ALA A 13 -1.53 -5.71 -8.38
N LEU A 14 -0.61 -6.69 -8.31
CA LEU A 14 0.42 -6.72 -7.27
C LEU A 14 1.40 -5.56 -7.38
N HIS A 15 1.74 -5.11 -8.59
CA HIS A 15 2.63 -3.95 -8.78
C HIS A 15 2.03 -2.68 -8.15
N LYS A 16 0.74 -2.42 -8.36
CA LYS A 16 0.02 -1.30 -7.72
C LYS A 16 -0.01 -1.44 -6.20
N MET A 17 -0.36 -2.64 -5.71
CA MET A 17 -0.48 -2.90 -4.27
C MET A 17 0.85 -2.75 -3.54
N ILE A 18 1.95 -3.31 -4.08
CA ILE A 18 3.28 -3.22 -3.45
C ILE A 18 3.71 -1.76 -3.37
N ARG A 19 3.59 -0.98 -4.46
CA ARG A 19 3.95 0.45 -4.47
C ARG A 19 3.18 1.23 -3.41
N LEU A 20 1.87 1.05 -3.35
CA LEU A 20 1.04 1.78 -2.38
C LEU A 20 1.34 1.35 -0.95
N LEU A 21 1.53 0.06 -0.68
CA LEU A 21 1.89 -0.44 0.64
C LEU A 21 3.24 0.13 1.10
N THR A 22 4.23 0.19 0.20
CA THR A 22 5.53 0.81 0.50
C THR A 22 5.41 2.32 0.72
N TYR A 23 4.65 3.04 -0.10
CA TYR A 23 4.48 4.48 0.05
C TYR A 23 3.76 4.83 1.36
N SER A 24 2.70 4.10 1.67
CA SER A 24 1.89 4.36 2.85
C SER A 24 2.56 3.83 4.12
N LEU A 25 2.98 2.58 4.21
CA LEU A 25 3.47 1.99 5.47
C LEU A 25 5.00 1.99 5.64
N GLY A 26 5.77 2.27 4.58
CA GLY A 26 7.22 2.08 4.57
C GLY A 26 8.05 3.17 5.28
N GLY A 27 7.51 4.38 5.47
CA GLY A 27 8.22 5.47 6.15
C GLY A 27 7.57 6.84 5.98
N GLU A 28 8.40 7.88 6.10
CA GLU A 28 8.04 9.31 6.02
C GLU A 28 8.42 9.97 4.69
N GLY A 29 8.92 9.18 3.73
CA GLY A 29 9.23 9.63 2.38
C GLY A 29 9.06 8.49 1.36
N TYR A 30 8.94 8.87 0.09
CA TYR A 30 8.80 7.92 -1.01
C TYR A 30 9.69 8.31 -2.18
N LEU A 31 10.25 7.29 -2.82
CA LEU A 31 11.14 7.44 -3.97
C LEU A 31 10.79 6.38 -5.00
N SER A 32 10.73 6.79 -6.26
CA SER A 32 10.63 5.89 -7.42
C SER A 32 11.78 6.18 -8.36
N PHE A 33 12.49 5.14 -8.79
CA PHE A 33 13.48 5.27 -9.85
C PHE A 33 12.78 5.42 -11.20
N MET A 34 13.33 6.26 -12.09
CA MET A 34 12.72 6.59 -13.38
C MET A 34 12.36 5.35 -14.22
N GLY A 35 11.09 5.27 -14.61
CA GLY A 35 10.50 4.16 -15.36
C GLY A 35 9.79 3.12 -14.50
N ASN A 36 10.10 3.03 -13.20
CA ASN A 36 9.45 2.04 -12.34
C ASN A 36 7.98 2.41 -12.08
N GLU A 37 7.61 3.69 -12.16
CA GLU A 37 6.24 4.21 -12.03
C GLU A 37 5.25 3.58 -13.00
N PHE A 38 5.71 3.16 -14.18
CA PHE A 38 4.89 2.46 -15.15
C PHE A 38 5.28 0.99 -15.35
N GLY A 39 6.19 0.45 -14.53
CA GLY A 39 6.68 -0.92 -14.67
C GLY A 39 7.51 -1.12 -15.95
N HIS A 40 8.47 -0.23 -16.21
CA HIS A 40 9.36 -0.33 -17.37
C HIS A 40 9.96 -1.74 -17.50
N PRO A 41 9.86 -2.39 -18.68
CA PRO A 41 10.34 -3.76 -18.87
C PRO A 41 11.87 -3.82 -18.93
N GLU A 42 12.41 -5.04 -19.02
CA GLU A 42 13.85 -5.30 -19.12
C GLU A 42 14.63 -4.79 -17.89
N TRP A 43 15.91 -4.48 -18.07
CA TRP A 43 16.83 -4.05 -17.02
C TRP A 43 17.68 -2.86 -17.50
N ILE A 44 18.44 -2.27 -16.59
CA ILE A 44 19.42 -1.22 -16.89
C ILE A 44 20.79 -1.89 -17.05
N ASP A 45 21.47 -1.62 -18.16
CA ASP A 45 22.87 -2.00 -18.33
C ASP A 45 23.61 -0.88 -19.07
N PHE A 46 24.73 -0.44 -18.49
CA PHE A 46 25.57 0.58 -19.09
C PHE A 46 26.57 -0.06 -20.05
N PRO A 47 27.04 0.66 -21.08
CA PRO A 47 28.09 0.18 -21.98
C PRO A 47 29.34 -0.23 -21.20
N ARG A 48 29.75 -1.50 -21.37
CA ARG A 48 30.94 -2.09 -20.76
C ARG A 48 31.47 -3.23 -21.62
N GLU A 49 32.70 -3.65 -21.38
CA GLU A 49 33.32 -4.74 -22.15
C GLU A 49 32.43 -6.00 -22.21
N GLY A 50 31.86 -6.41 -21.07
CA GLY A 50 31.02 -7.61 -20.96
C GLY A 50 29.67 -7.54 -21.70
N ASN A 51 29.29 -6.41 -22.29
CA ASN A 51 28.15 -6.29 -23.20
C ASN A 51 28.52 -5.68 -24.56
N GLY A 52 29.80 -5.69 -24.92
CA GLY A 52 30.30 -5.14 -26.17
C GLY A 52 30.10 -3.63 -26.30
N PHE A 53 30.17 -2.88 -25.19
CA PHE A 53 29.90 -1.44 -25.12
C PHE A 53 28.51 -1.06 -25.68
N SER A 54 27.52 -1.92 -25.47
CA SER A 54 26.16 -1.72 -25.97
C SER A 54 25.40 -0.66 -25.18
N TYR A 55 24.70 0.22 -25.90
CA TYR A 55 23.77 1.21 -25.34
C TYR A 55 22.32 0.73 -25.33
N HIS A 56 22.03 -0.50 -25.75
CA HIS A 56 20.67 -1.00 -25.94
C HIS A 56 19.78 -0.87 -24.67
N HIS A 57 20.36 -1.10 -23.49
CA HIS A 57 19.65 -1.01 -22.20
C HIS A 57 19.94 0.30 -21.43
N ALA A 58 20.83 1.15 -21.94
CA ALA A 58 21.16 2.46 -21.36
C ALA A 58 20.17 3.55 -21.79
N ARG A 59 18.87 3.28 -21.68
CA ARG A 59 17.79 4.17 -22.12
C ARG A 59 16.52 4.04 -21.26
N ARG A 60 15.53 4.89 -21.52
CA ARG A 60 14.15 4.76 -21.03
C ARG A 60 13.18 4.76 -22.20
N ARG A 61 12.20 3.86 -22.16
CA ARG A 61 11.12 3.70 -23.14
C ARG A 61 9.85 4.40 -22.70
N TRP A 62 9.87 5.73 -22.69
CA TRP A 62 8.69 6.55 -22.36
C TRP A 62 7.54 6.37 -23.34
N ASP A 63 7.82 5.93 -24.56
CA ASP A 63 6.81 5.54 -25.54
C ASP A 63 5.87 4.44 -25.03
N LEU A 64 6.32 3.55 -24.14
CA LEU A 64 5.48 2.49 -23.58
C LEU A 64 4.40 3.04 -22.65
N ALA A 65 4.73 4.02 -21.81
CA ALA A 65 3.81 4.62 -20.85
C ALA A 65 2.71 5.46 -21.52
N HIS A 66 3.03 6.09 -22.65
CA HIS A 66 2.12 6.97 -23.38
C HIS A 66 1.33 6.28 -24.49
N ASN A 67 1.66 5.02 -24.82
CA ASN A 67 0.96 4.28 -25.85
C ASN A 67 -0.39 3.76 -25.32
N GLU A 68 -1.49 4.25 -25.90
CA GLU A 68 -2.85 3.86 -25.53
C GLU A 68 -3.22 2.41 -25.90
N ASP A 69 -2.45 1.74 -26.77
CA ASP A 69 -2.67 0.32 -27.09
C ASP A 69 -1.96 -0.62 -26.10
N LEU A 70 -1.13 -0.08 -25.21
CA LEU A 70 -0.38 -0.84 -24.21
C LEU A 70 -0.94 -0.64 -22.78
N ARG A 71 -0.57 -1.56 -21.88
CA ARG A 71 -1.06 -1.58 -20.48
C ARG A 71 -0.19 -0.81 -19.49
N TYR A 72 1.03 -0.40 -19.87
CA TYR A 72 1.92 0.38 -18.99
C TYR A 72 1.30 1.69 -18.53
N LYS A 73 0.46 2.31 -19.38
CA LYS A 73 -0.32 3.51 -19.06
C LYS A 73 -1.16 3.38 -17.79
N PHE A 74 -1.65 2.18 -17.48
CA PHE A 74 -2.49 1.95 -16.31
C PHE A 74 -1.71 2.01 -15.00
N LEU A 75 -0.48 1.48 -14.99
CA LEU A 75 0.44 1.63 -13.86
C LEU A 75 0.86 3.09 -13.70
N PHE A 76 1.14 3.78 -14.80
CA PHE A 76 1.48 5.21 -14.80
C PHE A 76 0.35 6.08 -14.23
N ARG A 77 -0.91 5.83 -14.65
CA ARG A 77 -2.09 6.54 -14.14
C ARG A 77 -2.32 6.26 -12.66
N PHE A 78 -2.15 5.01 -12.21
CA PHE A 78 -2.28 4.66 -10.80
C PHE A 78 -1.23 5.39 -9.96
N ASP A 79 0.02 5.45 -10.42
CA ASP A 79 1.10 6.17 -9.74
C ASP A 79 0.80 7.67 -9.60
N ALA A 80 0.35 8.30 -10.69
CA ALA A 80 -0.06 9.69 -10.67
C ALA A 80 -1.23 9.95 -9.71
N LYS A 81 -2.25 9.06 -9.68
CA LYS A 81 -3.38 9.17 -8.75
C LYS A 81 -2.94 8.97 -7.30
N MET A 82 -2.02 8.05 -7.04
CA MET A 82 -1.44 7.80 -5.72
C MET A 82 -0.74 9.05 -5.18
N HIS A 83 0.07 9.73 -6.00
CA HIS A 83 0.72 11.00 -5.65
C HIS A 83 -0.27 12.16 -5.49
N LYS A 84 -1.31 12.23 -6.32
CA LYS A 84 -2.37 13.22 -6.19
C LYS A 84 -3.10 13.07 -4.85
N MET A 85 -3.49 11.85 -4.48
CA MET A 85 -4.10 11.56 -3.18
C MET A 85 -3.18 11.93 -2.02
N ALA A 86 -1.89 11.61 -2.10
CA ALA A 86 -0.92 11.99 -1.07
C ALA A 86 -0.74 13.51 -0.93
N SER A 87 -1.01 14.28 -1.99
CA SER A 87 -0.96 15.75 -1.97
C SER A 87 -2.25 16.35 -1.39
N GLU A 88 -3.41 15.77 -1.71
CA GLU A 88 -4.73 16.21 -1.22
C GLU A 88 -4.96 15.84 0.25
N THR A 89 -4.54 14.64 0.64
CA THR A 89 -4.61 14.11 2.01
C THR A 89 -3.23 13.58 2.42
N PRO A 90 -2.34 14.46 2.93
CA PRO A 90 -1.00 14.03 3.33
C PRO A 90 -1.02 12.93 4.38
N PHE A 91 -0.20 11.90 4.15
CA PHE A 91 0.02 10.80 5.10
C PHE A 91 1.50 10.40 5.23
N CYS A 92 2.36 10.87 4.34
CA CYS A 92 3.79 10.54 4.29
C CYS A 92 4.62 11.72 4.80
N TYR A 93 4.66 11.89 6.11
CA TYR A 93 5.43 12.94 6.80
C TYR A 93 5.78 12.48 8.24
N PRO A 94 6.78 13.10 8.90
CA PRO A 94 7.17 12.73 10.25
C PRO A 94 6.03 12.84 11.26
N GLN A 95 5.93 11.87 12.16
CA GLN A 95 4.92 11.83 13.23
C GLN A 95 3.46 11.81 12.73
N ALA A 96 3.23 11.44 11.45
CA ALA A 96 1.89 11.11 10.98
C ALA A 96 1.29 10.00 11.85
N HIS A 97 -0.01 10.10 12.14
CA HIS A 97 -0.74 8.99 12.78
C HIS A 97 -0.51 7.71 11.99
N GLN A 98 -0.28 6.59 12.68
CA GLN A 98 -0.14 5.28 12.06
C GLN A 98 -0.63 4.21 13.02
N TYR A 99 -1.53 3.33 12.56
CA TYR A 99 -2.02 2.22 13.36
C TYR A 99 -2.41 1.03 12.48
N VAL A 100 -1.80 -0.14 12.69
CA VAL A 100 -2.20 -1.38 11.99
C VAL A 100 -3.45 -1.95 12.66
N VAL A 101 -4.57 -1.91 11.95
CA VAL A 101 -5.90 -2.33 12.43
C VAL A 101 -6.08 -3.84 12.27
N THR A 102 -5.63 -4.40 11.15
CA THR A 102 -5.82 -5.82 10.82
C THR A 102 -4.63 -6.34 10.03
N GLN A 103 -4.16 -7.51 10.41
CA GLN A 103 -3.15 -8.28 9.68
C GLN A 103 -3.46 -9.76 9.91
N THR A 104 -3.97 -10.42 8.89
CA THR A 104 -4.36 -11.85 8.97
C THR A 104 -3.62 -12.64 7.91
N ASN A 105 -3.12 -13.82 8.29
CA ASN A 105 -2.43 -14.72 7.35
C ASN A 105 -3.45 -15.57 6.59
N GLU A 106 -4.57 -15.90 7.23
CA GLU A 106 -5.65 -16.72 6.70
C GLU A 106 -6.37 -16.00 5.57
N ASP A 107 -6.86 -14.78 5.84
CA ASP A 107 -7.57 -14.01 4.82
C ASP A 107 -6.62 -13.28 3.86
N MET A 108 -5.33 -13.19 4.21
CA MET A 108 -4.32 -12.37 3.53
C MET A 108 -4.74 -10.90 3.41
N VAL A 109 -5.37 -10.38 4.47
CA VAL A 109 -5.85 -8.99 4.54
C VAL A 109 -4.96 -8.18 5.46
N ILE A 110 -4.57 -7.00 4.99
CA ILE A 110 -3.86 -5.99 5.77
C ILE A 110 -4.68 -4.71 5.72
N ALA A 111 -5.00 -4.15 6.88
CA ALA A 111 -5.61 -2.84 6.97
C ALA A 111 -4.96 -2.00 8.07
N PHE A 112 -4.78 -0.72 7.80
CA PHE A 112 -4.17 0.21 8.72
C PHE A 112 -4.65 1.63 8.45
N GLU A 113 -4.55 2.45 9.47
CA GLU A 113 -4.77 3.87 9.36
C GLU A 113 -3.43 4.60 9.23
N LYS A 114 -3.39 5.65 8.41
CA LYS A 114 -2.24 6.55 8.37
C LYS A 114 -2.60 7.98 7.99
N GLY A 115 -1.92 8.94 8.59
CA GLY A 115 -2.13 10.36 8.31
C GLY A 115 -3.47 10.86 8.82
N ASN A 116 -4.03 11.85 8.13
CA ASN A 116 -5.28 12.48 8.54
C ASN A 116 -6.50 11.67 8.06
N ARG A 117 -6.98 10.74 8.90
CA ARG A 117 -8.26 10.04 8.74
C ARG A 117 -8.38 9.19 7.48
N LEU A 118 -7.28 8.55 7.09
CA LEU A 118 -7.27 7.57 6.01
C LEU A 118 -7.23 6.14 6.57
N LEU A 119 -8.02 5.27 5.97
CA LEU A 119 -8.00 3.83 6.16
C LEU A 119 -7.54 3.15 4.87
N PHE A 120 -6.41 2.47 4.94
CA PHE A 120 -5.85 1.67 3.85
C PHE A 120 -6.24 0.21 4.04
N VAL A 121 -6.68 -0.43 2.96
CA VAL A 121 -7.14 -1.83 2.96
C VAL A 121 -6.50 -2.54 1.78
N PHE A 122 -5.86 -3.68 2.06
CA PHE A 122 -5.21 -4.54 1.09
C PHE A 122 -5.73 -5.96 1.23
N ASN A 123 -6.15 -6.57 0.14
CA ASN A 123 -6.43 -8.00 0.06
C ASN A 123 -5.43 -8.65 -0.89
N PHE A 124 -4.44 -9.34 -0.31
CA PHE A 124 -3.42 -10.09 -1.04
C PHE A 124 -3.86 -11.51 -1.39
N HIS A 125 -5.07 -11.93 -1.00
CA HIS A 125 -5.57 -13.25 -1.34
C HIS A 125 -5.61 -13.42 -2.86
N THR A 126 -5.21 -14.60 -3.32
CA THR A 126 -5.10 -14.92 -4.75
C THR A 126 -6.43 -15.04 -5.48
N SER A 127 -7.47 -15.55 -4.80
CA SER A 127 -8.82 -15.77 -5.33
C SER A 127 -9.98 -15.20 -4.50
N ASN A 128 -9.85 -15.15 -3.16
CA ASN A 128 -10.98 -14.85 -2.29
C ASN A 128 -11.27 -13.35 -2.24
N SER A 129 -12.54 -13.04 -2.44
CA SER A 129 -13.11 -11.70 -2.29
C SER A 129 -14.05 -11.71 -1.11
N TYR A 130 -14.00 -10.66 -0.30
CA TYR A 130 -14.77 -10.59 0.94
C TYR A 130 -15.86 -9.54 0.83
N THR A 131 -17.09 -9.89 1.23
CA THR A 131 -18.22 -8.96 1.29
C THR A 131 -18.57 -8.72 2.75
N GLY A 132 -18.85 -7.47 3.12
CA GLY A 132 -19.17 -7.15 4.51
C GLY A 132 -17.98 -7.31 5.46
N TYR A 133 -16.73 -7.22 4.96
CA TYR A 133 -15.56 -7.41 5.80
C TYR A 133 -15.38 -6.22 6.73
N ARG A 134 -15.29 -6.49 8.03
CA ARG A 134 -15.25 -5.44 9.06
C ARG A 134 -13.85 -4.92 9.27
N PHE A 135 -13.72 -3.60 9.32
CA PHE A 135 -12.49 -2.91 9.67
C PHE A 135 -12.75 -1.95 10.82
N GLY A 136 -11.92 -2.04 11.87
CA GLY A 136 -11.95 -1.09 12.96
C GLY A 136 -11.44 0.28 12.49
N THR A 137 -12.01 1.35 13.05
CA THR A 137 -11.48 2.70 12.85
C THR A 137 -11.65 3.59 14.07
N TRP A 138 -10.75 4.55 14.23
CA TRP A 138 -10.82 5.53 15.32
C TRP A 138 -11.70 6.71 15.04
N TRP A 139 -11.75 7.14 13.79
CA TRP A 139 -12.60 8.23 13.38
C TRP A 139 -13.93 7.66 12.92
N GLY A 140 -14.92 7.74 13.80
CA GLY A 140 -16.33 7.56 13.45
C GLY A 140 -16.79 8.63 12.46
N GLY A 141 -17.77 8.29 11.63
CA GLY A 141 -18.35 9.18 10.63
C GLY A 141 -18.62 8.49 9.31
N LYS A 142 -18.46 9.26 8.22
CA LYS A 142 -18.69 8.79 6.85
C LYS A 142 -17.39 8.73 6.05
N TYR A 143 -17.19 7.58 5.41
CA TYR A 143 -16.04 7.28 4.57
C TYR A 143 -16.43 7.22 3.09
N LYS A 144 -15.54 7.73 2.25
CA LYS A 144 -15.58 7.59 0.79
C LYS A 144 -14.25 7.08 0.28
N ILE A 145 -14.28 6.41 -0.86
CA ILE A 145 -13.07 5.93 -1.52
C ILE A 145 -12.25 7.11 -2.04
N ALA A 146 -10.97 7.15 -1.67
CA ALA A 146 -9.98 8.13 -2.14
C ALA A 146 -9.14 7.56 -3.29
N LEU A 147 -8.84 6.26 -3.22
CA LEU A 147 -8.10 5.53 -4.25
C LEU A 147 -8.58 4.08 -4.29
N ASP A 148 -8.81 3.57 -5.51
CA ASP A 148 -9.21 2.19 -5.78
C ASP A 148 -8.33 1.61 -6.87
N SER A 149 -7.51 0.61 -6.53
CA SER A 149 -6.69 -0.07 -7.53
C SER A 149 -7.50 -0.95 -8.49
N ASP A 150 -8.74 -1.33 -8.15
CA ASP A 150 -9.60 -2.15 -9.02
C ASP A 150 -10.36 -1.30 -10.05
N ALA A 151 -10.20 0.02 -10.06
CA ALA A 151 -10.85 0.87 -11.04
C ALA A 151 -10.41 0.54 -12.48
N LEU A 152 -11.35 0.67 -13.43
CA LEU A 152 -11.12 0.41 -14.86
C LEU A 152 -9.99 1.29 -15.45
N GLU A 153 -9.84 2.52 -14.93
CA GLU A 153 -8.76 3.44 -15.35
C GLU A 153 -7.35 2.97 -14.97
N PHE A 154 -7.24 1.95 -14.10
CA PHE A 154 -5.99 1.33 -13.69
C PHE A 154 -5.92 -0.15 -14.09
N ASP A 155 -6.71 -0.58 -15.08
CA ASP A 155 -6.79 -1.97 -15.56
C ASP A 155 -7.32 -2.97 -14.53
N GLY A 156 -8.11 -2.49 -13.55
CA GLY A 156 -8.86 -3.36 -12.65
C GLY A 156 -10.19 -3.81 -13.25
N GLN A 157 -10.99 -4.53 -12.47
CA GLN A 157 -12.27 -5.08 -12.93
C GLN A 157 -13.47 -4.16 -12.68
N GLY A 158 -13.29 -3.06 -11.95
CA GLY A 158 -14.32 -2.07 -11.66
C GLY A 158 -15.40 -2.57 -10.70
N ARG A 159 -15.03 -3.40 -9.71
CA ARG A 159 -16.01 -4.08 -8.84
C ARG A 159 -16.41 -3.25 -7.61
N VAL A 160 -15.66 -2.20 -7.29
CA VAL A 160 -15.94 -1.31 -6.15
C VAL A 160 -16.68 -0.07 -6.65
N HIS A 161 -17.85 0.20 -6.09
CA HIS A 161 -18.66 1.37 -6.46
C HIS A 161 -18.19 2.62 -5.70
N HIS A 162 -17.78 3.66 -6.42
CA HIS A 162 -17.18 4.86 -5.83
C HIS A 162 -18.21 5.83 -5.22
N ASP A 163 -19.50 5.69 -5.55
CA ASP A 163 -20.58 6.52 -5.02
C ASP A 163 -21.07 6.09 -3.64
N VAL A 164 -20.60 4.93 -3.16
CA VAL A 164 -21.02 4.37 -1.86
C VAL A 164 -20.37 5.17 -0.73
N VAL A 165 -21.22 5.58 0.21
CA VAL A 165 -20.79 6.18 1.48
C VAL A 165 -20.83 5.11 2.55
N HIS A 166 -19.68 4.82 3.15
CA HIS A 166 -19.57 3.84 4.23
C HIS A 166 -19.73 4.55 5.57
N GLN A 167 -20.76 4.15 6.33
CA GLN A 167 -21.01 4.69 7.66
C GLN A 167 -20.36 3.78 8.70
N THR A 168 -19.80 4.39 9.74
CA THR A 168 -19.24 3.64 10.87
C THR A 168 -20.30 3.31 11.91
N HIS A 169 -20.09 2.22 12.65
CA HIS A 169 -20.83 1.82 13.83
C HIS A 169 -20.00 2.08 15.10
N GLU A 170 -20.61 2.64 16.15
CA GLU A 170 -19.98 2.92 17.45
C GLU A 170 -19.97 1.64 18.31
N GLU A 171 -18.96 0.80 18.12
CA GLU A 171 -18.71 -0.41 18.89
C GLU A 171 -17.23 -0.79 18.81
N TRP A 172 -16.66 -1.29 19.90
CA TRP A 172 -15.27 -1.71 19.92
C TRP A 172 -15.01 -2.91 19.02
N PHE A 173 -14.11 -2.75 18.05
CA PHE A 173 -13.69 -3.81 17.15
C PHE A 173 -12.20 -3.65 16.82
N ASN A 174 -11.41 -4.72 16.92
CA ASN A 174 -9.97 -4.72 16.68
C ASN A 174 -9.23 -3.53 17.35
N LYS A 175 -9.53 -3.27 18.62
CA LYS A 175 -8.95 -2.17 19.44
C LYS A 175 -9.22 -0.77 18.89
N ARG A 176 -10.23 -0.60 18.04
CA ARG A 176 -10.74 0.70 17.61
C ARG A 176 -12.18 0.92 18.14
N PRO A 177 -12.57 2.15 18.45
CA PRO A 177 -13.89 2.47 19.01
C PRO A 177 -15.04 2.41 18.00
N TYR A 178 -14.75 2.41 16.70
CA TYR A 178 -15.74 2.29 15.63
C TYR A 178 -15.34 1.19 14.65
N TRP A 179 -16.26 0.77 13.79
CA TRP A 179 -15.97 -0.10 12.65
C TRP A 179 -16.87 0.20 11.45
N LEU A 180 -16.47 -0.25 10.26
CA LEU A 180 -17.26 -0.20 9.03
C LEU A 180 -17.11 -1.49 8.24
N GLU A 181 -18.04 -1.75 7.31
CA GLU A 181 -17.97 -2.90 6.39
C GLU A 181 -17.60 -2.47 4.98
N LEU A 182 -16.72 -3.24 4.36
CA LEU A 182 -16.25 -3.02 3.00
C LEU A 182 -16.37 -4.28 2.15
N TYR A 183 -16.51 -4.09 0.84
CA TYR A 183 -16.28 -5.14 -0.14
C TYR A 183 -14.82 -5.09 -0.58
N VAL A 184 -14.11 -6.21 -0.44
CA VAL A 184 -12.66 -6.30 -0.63
C VAL A 184 -12.33 -7.40 -1.64
N PRO A 185 -12.30 -7.09 -2.94
CA PRO A 185 -11.97 -8.09 -3.97
C PRO A 185 -10.54 -8.61 -3.84
N ALA A 186 -10.32 -9.82 -4.32
CA ALA A 186 -8.99 -10.44 -4.39
C ALA A 186 -7.99 -9.56 -5.16
N ARG A 187 -6.76 -9.45 -4.65
CA ARG A 187 -5.66 -8.66 -5.23
C ARG A 187 -6.01 -7.19 -5.47
N THR A 188 -6.58 -6.55 -4.47
CA THR A 188 -6.89 -5.12 -4.52
C THR A 188 -6.31 -4.38 -3.32
N CYS A 189 -5.95 -3.12 -3.55
CA CYS A 189 -5.79 -2.12 -2.51
C CYS A 189 -6.80 -0.97 -2.71
N GLN A 190 -7.34 -0.51 -1.59
CA GLN A 190 -8.34 0.54 -1.50
C GLN A 190 -7.95 1.49 -0.37
N VAL A 191 -8.21 2.78 -0.55
CA VAL A 191 -7.99 3.82 0.46
C VAL A 191 -9.28 4.58 0.67
N TYR A 192 -9.70 4.71 1.91
CA TYR A 192 -10.90 5.43 2.30
C TYR A 192 -10.55 6.64 3.15
N HIS A 193 -11.23 7.75 2.94
CA HIS A 193 -11.08 8.98 3.72
C HIS A 193 -12.36 9.27 4.51
N CYS A 194 -12.24 9.52 5.82
CA CYS A 194 -13.34 10.03 6.64
C CYS A 194 -13.56 11.51 6.35
N PHE A 195 -14.48 11.81 5.42
CA PHE A 195 -14.74 13.18 4.98
C PHE A 195 -15.72 13.93 5.89
N GLU A 196 -16.54 13.22 6.66
CA GLU A 196 -17.50 13.78 7.61
C GLU A 196 -17.36 13.01 8.94
N PRO A 197 -16.45 13.45 9.84
CA PRO A 197 -16.26 12.80 11.14
C PRO A 197 -17.41 13.10 12.10
N ASP A 198 -17.70 12.17 13.00
CA ASP A 198 -18.66 12.39 14.08
C ASP A 198 -18.15 13.45 15.07
N GLN A 199 -19.02 14.29 15.63
CA GLN A 199 -18.64 15.39 16.54
C GLN A 199 -17.77 14.93 17.72
N LYS A 200 -18.02 13.72 18.24
CA LYS A 200 -17.23 13.11 19.32
C LYS A 200 -15.76 12.89 18.91
N THR A 201 -15.51 12.50 17.65
CA THR A 201 -14.16 12.21 17.14
C THR A 201 -13.34 13.47 16.85
N VAL A 202 -13.99 14.59 16.52
CA VAL A 202 -13.31 15.88 16.34
C VAL A 202 -12.77 16.42 17.66
N SER A 203 -13.48 16.15 18.78
CA SER A 203 -13.11 16.66 20.10
C SER A 203 -11.85 16.02 20.71
N CYS A 204 -11.45 14.82 20.25
CA CYS A 204 -10.25 14.13 20.75
C CYS A 204 -8.97 14.46 19.98
N ASP A 205 -9.05 15.12 18.82
CA ASP A 205 -7.89 15.46 17.97
C ASP A 205 -7.12 16.73 18.46
N CYS A 206 -7.55 17.39 19.55
CA CYS A 206 -6.93 18.61 20.07
C CYS A 206 -5.72 18.42 21.03
N SER A 207 -5.13 17.23 21.17
CA SER A 207 -3.95 17.04 22.05
C SER A 207 -2.84 16.20 21.39
N PRO A 208 -1.61 16.73 21.16
CA PRO A 208 -0.48 16.00 20.59
C PRO A 208 0.14 14.91 21.50
N ALA A 209 -0.56 14.40 22.52
CA ALA A 209 0.06 13.77 23.68
C ALA A 209 -0.08 12.24 23.81
N HIS A 210 -0.71 11.51 22.89
CA HIS A 210 -0.96 10.07 23.07
C HIS A 210 -0.37 9.11 22.01
N HIS A 211 0.51 9.57 21.13
CA HIS A 211 1.22 8.67 20.20
C HIS A 211 2.57 8.22 20.75
N SER A 212 2.55 7.32 21.73
CA SER A 212 3.71 6.47 22.05
C SER A 212 3.25 5.03 22.28
N ALA A 213 3.20 4.24 21.22
CA ALA A 213 3.18 2.79 21.33
C ALA A 213 3.91 2.14 20.15
N LEU A 214 5.19 1.87 20.41
CA LEU A 214 6.03 0.80 19.86
C LEU A 214 6.45 0.89 18.39
N TYR A 215 7.63 1.51 18.22
CA TYR A 215 8.60 1.15 17.19
C TYR A 215 8.85 -0.37 17.17
N SER A 216 8.52 -1.01 16.06
CA SER A 216 9.28 -2.14 15.51
C SER A 216 9.01 -2.22 14.00
N SER A 217 9.58 -1.27 13.27
CA SER A 217 9.56 -1.23 11.80
C SER A 217 10.49 -2.26 11.14
N ALA A 218 11.06 -3.21 11.91
CA ALA A 218 11.95 -4.25 11.39
C ALA A 218 11.24 -5.55 10.95
N GLY A 219 9.95 -5.74 11.27
CA GLY A 219 9.27 -7.04 11.07
C GLY A 219 8.43 -7.21 9.80
N ILE A 220 7.99 -6.13 9.15
CA ILE A 220 6.94 -6.21 8.12
C ILE A 220 7.51 -6.41 6.71
N LEU A 221 8.75 -5.96 6.44
CA LEU A 221 9.35 -6.11 5.11
C LEU A 221 9.88 -7.53 4.83
N MET A 222 10.10 -8.36 5.85
CA MET A 222 10.75 -9.67 5.71
C MET A 222 9.79 -10.82 5.30
N LEU A 223 8.47 -10.61 5.33
CA LEU A 223 7.48 -11.67 5.07
C LEU A 223 6.93 -11.72 3.65
N LEU A 224 7.20 -10.71 2.81
CA LEU A 224 6.68 -10.66 1.43
C LEU A 224 7.71 -11.00 0.34
N PHE A 225 8.98 -11.25 0.71
CA PHE A 225 10.05 -11.65 -0.20
C PHE A 225 10.80 -12.89 0.30
N CYS A 226 10.13 -14.04 0.45
CA CYS A 226 10.85 -15.31 0.48
C CYS A 226 9.93 -16.50 0.13
N PRO A 227 9.97 -17.00 -1.12
CA PRO A 227 10.11 -18.41 -1.37
C PRO A 227 11.54 -18.65 -1.85
N PHE A 228 12.21 -19.68 -1.37
CA PHE A 228 13.61 -20.04 -1.68
C PHE A 228 14.69 -19.24 -0.94
N LEU A 229 15.01 -19.65 0.29
CA LEU A 229 16.38 -19.90 0.77
C LEU A 229 16.31 -20.41 2.21
N ASN A 230 16.44 -21.73 2.39
CA ASN A 230 16.64 -22.35 3.70
C ASN A 230 18.09 -22.13 4.14
N PHE A 231 18.33 -21.19 5.06
CA PHE A 231 19.52 -21.21 5.92
C PHE A 231 19.13 -20.73 7.33
N PRO A 232 19.40 -21.50 8.39
CA PRO A 232 19.07 -21.08 9.74
C PRO A 232 20.16 -20.14 10.26
N VAL A 233 19.81 -18.90 10.58
CA VAL A 233 20.66 -18.01 11.39
C VAL A 233 20.11 -18.01 12.82
N LYS A 234 20.88 -18.55 13.76
CA LYS A 234 20.65 -18.39 15.20
C LYS A 234 21.09 -16.98 15.60
N ILE A 235 20.22 -16.26 16.29
CA ILE A 235 20.55 -15.00 16.96
C ILE A 235 20.55 -15.31 18.46
N ASP A 236 21.73 -15.34 19.08
CA ASP A 236 21.86 -15.36 20.54
C ASP A 236 21.65 -13.94 21.07
N ARG A 237 20.78 -13.84 22.08
CA ARG A 237 20.57 -12.64 22.89
C ARG A 237 21.43 -12.81 24.15
N ASP A 238 22.22 -11.77 24.46
CA ASP A 238 22.79 -11.35 25.75
C ASP A 238 24.11 -10.63 25.38
N GLY A 239 24.38 -9.37 25.72
CA GLY A 239 24.33 -8.75 27.03
C GLY A 239 25.74 -8.17 27.27
N ILE A 240 25.86 -6.84 27.19
CA ILE A 240 26.88 -5.94 27.78
C ILE A 240 28.23 -6.58 28.17
N ASP A 241 29.34 -6.10 27.58
CA ASP A 241 30.42 -5.53 28.40
C ASP A 241 31.38 -4.58 27.65
N ARG A 242 31.90 -3.62 28.41
CA ARG A 242 32.85 -2.57 28.04
C ARG A 242 34.30 -3.07 28.12
N GLU A 243 35.22 -2.30 27.51
CA GLU A 243 36.68 -2.26 27.75
C GLU A 243 37.48 -3.51 27.30
N ALA A 244 38.74 -3.48 26.84
CA ALA A 244 39.77 -2.46 26.67
C ALA A 244 40.79 -2.96 25.61
N ALA A 245 41.71 -2.06 25.26
CA ALA A 245 42.83 -2.20 24.34
C ALA A 245 43.70 -3.46 24.49
N CYS A 246 44.07 -4.07 23.36
CA CYS A 246 45.41 -4.08 22.74
C CYS A 246 45.34 -4.87 21.41
#